data_AF-A0A7J2SYI7-F1
#
_entry.id   AF-A0A7J2SYI7-F1
#
_cell.length_a   1.000
_cell.length_b   1.000
_cell.length_c   1.000
_cell.angle_alpha   90.00
_cell.angle_beta   90.00
_cell.angle_gamma   90.00
#
_symmetry.space_group_name_H-M   'P 1'
#
loop_
_entity.id
_entity.type
_entity.pdbx_description
1 polymer ?
#
loop_
_entity_poly.entity_id
_entity_poly.type
_entity_poly.pdbx_seq_one_letter_code
_entity_poly.pdbx_strand_id
1 'polypeptide(L)' 'MSELIESVKATYKPPRCTSCHKPILPGDEMTSFYCPQCGQVLIWRCSKCRKGAVRYKCLNCGFEGP' A
#
# COMPACT_ATOMS: atom_id res chain seq x y z
N MET A 1 -29.22 15.93 -16.73
CA MET A 1 -29.09 15.10 -15.49
C MET A 1 -28.21 13.87 -15.69
N SER A 2 -27.50 13.75 -16.81
CA SER A 2 -26.58 12.65 -17.14
C SER A 2 -25.11 13.10 -17.20
N GLU A 3 -24.83 14.40 -17.25
CA GLU A 3 -23.48 14.94 -17.47
C GLU A 3 -22.71 15.30 -16.19
N LEU A 4 -23.26 15.06 -15.00
CA LEU A 4 -22.61 15.37 -13.72
C LEU A 4 -21.81 14.20 -13.11
N ILE A 5 -21.83 13.01 -13.72
CA ILE A 5 -21.13 11.82 -13.21
C ILE A 5 -19.82 11.50 -13.95
N GLU A 6 -19.42 12.32 -14.92
CA GLU A 6 -18.18 12.08 -15.68
C GLU A 6 -16.98 12.90 -15.17
N SER A 7 -17.24 13.96 -14.40
CA SER A 7 -16.19 14.82 -13.83
C SER A 7 -15.71 14.38 -12.44
N VAL A 8 -16.39 13.43 -11.77
CA VAL A 8 -15.94 12.86 -10.48
C VAL A 8 -15.19 11.54 -10.70
N LYS A 9 -14.34 11.47 -11.73
CA LYS A 9 -13.17 10.59 -11.66
C LYS A 9 -12.19 11.22 -10.69
N ALA A 10 -12.57 11.23 -9.42
CA ALA A 10 -11.66 11.52 -8.32
C ALA A 10 -10.42 10.68 -8.58
N THR A 11 -9.29 11.35 -8.79
CA THR A 11 -8.00 10.71 -9.02
C THR A 11 -7.57 10.09 -7.69
N TYR A 12 -8.27 9.03 -7.28
CA TYR A 12 -7.91 8.24 -6.13
C TYR A 12 -6.64 7.51 -6.55
N LYS A 13 -5.48 8.00 -6.08
CA LYS A 13 -4.21 7.30 -6.21
C LYS A 13 -4.24 6.21 -5.13
N PRO A 14 -4.57 4.94 -5.46
CA PRO A 14 -4.58 3.89 -4.46
C PRO A 14 -3.18 3.77 -3.84
N PRO A 15 -3.08 3.56 -2.52
CA PRO A 15 -1.80 3.27 -1.89
C PRO A 15 -1.19 2.04 -2.58
N ARG A 16 0.11 2.12 -2.87
CA ARG A 16 0.84 1.02 -3.52
C ARG A 16 1.52 0.17 -2.47
N CYS A 17 1.40 -1.14 -2.62
CA CYS A 17 2.11 -2.07 -1.74
C CYS A 17 3.62 -1.95 -1.93
N THR A 18 4.38 -1.84 -0.84
CA THR A 18 5.85 -1.67 -0.89
C THR A 18 6.57 -2.90 -1.46
N SER A 19 5.95 -4.08 -1.46
CA SER A 19 6.59 -5.32 -1.99
C SER A 19 6.19 -5.71 -3.40
N CYS A 20 4.91 -5.64 -3.76
CA CYS A 20 4.48 -6.01 -5.11
C CYS A 20 4.26 -4.81 -6.02
N HIS A 21 4.37 -3.58 -5.50
CA HIS A 21 4.07 -2.32 -6.20
C HIS A 21 2.67 -2.25 -6.82
N LYS A 22 1.79 -3.20 -6.49
CA LYS A 22 0.42 -3.23 -6.99
C LYS A 22 -0.42 -2.16 -6.28
N PRO A 23 -1.31 -1.47 -7.02
CA PRO A 23 -2.30 -0.60 -6.43
C PRO A 23 -3.26 -1.41 -5.57
N ILE A 24 -3.58 -0.90 -4.38
CA ILE A 24 -4.55 -1.52 -3.46
C ILE A 24 -5.93 -0.95 -3.77
N LEU A 25 -6.84 -1.80 -4.24
CA LEU A 25 -8.21 -1.40 -4.57
C LEU A 25 -9.03 -1.15 -3.30
N PRO A 26 -10.00 -0.23 -3.32
CA PRO A 26 -10.95 -0.09 -2.22
C PRO A 26 -11.76 -1.38 -2.08
N GLY A 27 -11.53 -2.12 -1.00
CA GLY A 27 -12.14 -3.43 -0.73
C GLY A 27 -11.15 -4.58 -0.60
N ASP A 28 -9.89 -4.41 -1.03
CA ASP A 28 -8.84 -5.38 -0.74
C ASP A 28 -8.38 -5.27 0.73
N GLU A 29 -8.20 -6.40 1.40
CA GLU A 29 -7.59 -6.45 2.72
C GLU A 29 -6.11 -5.99 2.62
N MET A 30 -5.79 -4.88 3.26
CA MET A 30 -4.42 -4.43 3.43
C MET A 30 -4.12 -4.04 4.87
N THR A 31 -2.84 -3.95 5.20
CA THR A 31 -2.38 -3.38 6.45
C THR A 31 -1.39 -2.27 6.18
N SER A 32 -1.43 -1.29 7.05
CA SER A 32 -0.49 -0.18 7.08
C SER A 32 0.13 -0.13 8.46
N PHE A 33 1.45 -0.19 8.51
CA PHE A 33 2.18 -0.08 9.77
C PHE A 33 3.42 0.77 9.56
N TYR A 34 3.82 1.47 10.61
CA TYR A 34 5.10 2.16 10.65
C TYR A 34 6.21 1.13 10.86
N CYS A 35 7.34 1.34 10.18
CA CYS A 35 8.50 0.48 10.36
C CYS A 35 8.92 0.43 11.85
N PRO A 36 9.07 -0.76 12.47
CA PRO A 36 9.40 -0.87 13.89
C PRO A 36 10.81 -0.37 14.25
N GLN A 37 11.71 -0.28 13.26
CA GLN A 37 13.09 0.14 13.48
C GLN A 37 13.29 1.66 13.37
N CYS A 38 12.56 2.34 12.49
CA CYS A 38 12.71 3.79 12.28
C CYS A 38 11.47 4.61 12.62
N GLY A 39 10.26 4.03 12.62
CA GLY A 39 9.00 4.73 12.87
C GLY A 39 8.62 5.78 11.82
N GLN A 40 9.51 6.11 10.88
CA GLN A 40 9.35 7.23 9.94
C GLN A 40 8.73 6.83 8.60
N VAL A 41 8.80 5.56 8.23
CA VAL A 41 8.26 5.07 6.95
C VAL A 41 6.95 4.32 7.18
N LEU A 42 5.90 4.77 6.50
CA LEU A 42 4.62 4.08 6.43
C LEU A 42 4.68 2.99 5.36
N ILE A 43 4.57 1.74 5.77
CA ILE A 43 4.64 0.58 4.89
C ILE A 43 3.22 0.06 4.64
N TRP A 44 2.86 -0.05 3.37
CA TRP A 44 1.59 -0.60 2.94
C TRP A 44 1.79 -2.02 2.42
N ARG A 45 1.00 -2.97 2.95
CA ARG A 45 1.08 -4.39 2.63
C ARG A 45 -0.29 -4.97 2.29
N CYS A 46 -0.43 -5.43 1.05
CA CYS A 46 -1.61 -6.20 0.65
C CYS A 46 -1.61 -7.60 1.29
N SER A 47 -2.80 -8.19 1.47
CA SER A 47 -2.94 -9.53 2.03
C SER A 47 -2.23 -10.62 1.24
N LYS A 48 -2.04 -10.47 -0.08
CA LYS A 48 -1.26 -11.41 -0.90
C LYS A 48 0.22 -11.42 -0.49
N CYS A 49 0.84 -10.26 -0.29
CA CYS A 49 2.23 -10.18 0.18
C CYS A 49 2.37 -10.68 1.62
N ARG A 50 1.37 -10.45 2.48
CA ARG A 50 1.35 -11.00 3.85
C ARG A 50 1.27 -12.53 3.85
N LYS A 51 0.36 -13.11 3.08
CA LYS A 51 0.23 -14.58 2.94
C LYS A 51 1.50 -15.21 2.36
N GLY A 52 2.18 -14.50 1.46
CA GLY A 52 3.43 -14.96 0.87
C GLY A 52 4.70 -14.63 1.67
N ALA A 53 4.59 -14.01 2.85
CA ALA A 53 5.73 -13.51 3.64
C ALA A 53 6.81 -12.83 2.78
N VAL A 54 6.36 -12.06 1.78
CA VAL A 54 7.25 -11.43 0.79
C VAL A 54 8.10 -10.43 1.53
N ARG A 55 9.42 -10.41 1.35
CA ARG A 55 10.27 -9.45 2.07
C ARG A 55 9.99 -8.00 1.64
N TYR A 56 9.92 -7.06 2.59
CA TYR A 56 9.93 -5.62 2.32
C TYR A 56 11.25 -5.07 2.81
N LYS A 57 11.75 -4.10 2.07
CA LYS A 57 12.86 -3.28 2.50
C LYS A 57 12.35 -1.91 2.90
N CYS A 58 12.65 -1.50 4.13
CA CYS A 58 12.43 -0.12 4.52
C CYS A 58 13.46 0.79 3.84
N LEU A 59 13.01 1.86 3.19
CA LEU A 59 13.86 2.80 2.45
C LEU A 59 14.76 3.65 3.36
N ASN A 60 14.38 3.81 4.63
CA ASN A 60 15.09 4.67 5.57
C ASN A 60 16.17 3.89 6.34
N CYS A 61 15.79 2.75 6.93
CA CYS A 61 16.69 1.99 7.80
C CYS A 61 17.28 0.72 7.15
N GLY A 62 16.86 0.37 5.94
CA GLY A 62 17.33 -0.85 5.25
C GLY A 62 16.83 -2.16 5.88
N PHE A 63 15.94 -2.10 6.87
CA PHE A 63 15.38 -3.29 7.50
C PHE A 63 14.61 -4.14 6.48
N GLU A 64 14.96 -5.42 6.41
CA GLU A 64 14.33 -6.41 5.52
C GLU A 64 13.51 -7.38 6.37
N GLY A 65 12.19 -7.19 6.38
CA GLY A 65 11.25 -8.04 7.13
C GLY A 65 10.29 -8.79 6.19
N PRO A 66 9.72 -9.93 6.61
CA PRO A 66 8.68 -10.66 5.86
C PRO A 66 7.34 -9.91 5.80
#